data_AF-D2V1W7-F1
#
_entry.id   AF-D2V1W7-F1
#
_cell.length_a   1.000
_cell.length_b   1.000
_cell.length_c   1.000
_cell.angle_alpha   90.00
_cell.angle_beta   90.00
_cell.angle_gamma   90.00
#
_symmetry.space_group_name_H-M   'P 1'
#
loop_
_entity.id
_entity.type
_entity.pdbx_description
1 polymer ?
#
loop_
_entity_poly.entity_id
_entity_poly.type
_entity_poly.pdbx_seq_one_letter_code
_entity_poly.pdbx_strand_id
1 'polypeptide(L)'
;MSQQQLETLVSRLESAVSKLEHLKFSGASSSSDDSATGEAPSVGAFKEYLNTNVKPLVDTCTTIGAECAKGGEFINNAFNEMLKIVTLASNNKKPSDEEFGKILSGLAKILKDSGDYRFKNNKSEFYNHLYSIEEGLKCLVWPTVPAPVSYVKETVNSAQFYNNKILMGYKNTDKVELHRGFVSQFKTAIEELSVYVKEYHMTGLSWNAKATTVATAAALNGQVATPTATPSVPSTPSVGGGVPPPPSKIIPVSEDLIKSTSSAKQDSSSGSAGALFAEIAARKDNASVGLKHVTKDMKTKNQTDKPPAIVPGSTTATPKSGVVGGSTAQKKGTPKFEKDGSGKKWQVEWQSGAHDLKITDTALNQSVYMYQCNDTMLEVSGKVNNIVLDKCTKTCLILDNVVSGIELVNCKSCQVQIRGAAPILSIDKTDGIIVYLSKEAINCRVVSAKSSEMNICVPDLDTEDDVIEIPLPEQFVHTFDPKTKKFNTDMMKHE
;
A
#
# COMPACT_ATOMS: atom_id res chain seq x y z
N MET A 1 40.64 -23.59 -2.98
CA MET A 1 39.91 -22.39 -3.46
C MET A 1 40.49 -22.00 -4.80
N SER A 2 39.64 -21.71 -5.79
CA SER A 2 40.12 -21.18 -7.07
C SER A 2 40.57 -19.72 -6.91
N GLN A 3 41.44 -19.25 -7.80
CA GLN A 3 41.94 -17.87 -7.79
C GLN A 3 40.80 -16.83 -7.84
N GLN A 4 39.73 -17.12 -8.58
CA GLN A 4 38.49 -16.31 -8.59
C GLN A 4 37.77 -16.25 -7.25
N GLN A 5 37.76 -17.34 -6.48
CA GLN A 5 37.16 -17.34 -5.14
C GLN A 5 37.96 -16.48 -4.18
N LEU A 6 39.28 -16.40 -4.35
CA LEU A 6 40.16 -15.58 -3.54
C LEU A 6 39.99 -14.09 -3.86
N GLU A 7 39.92 -13.73 -5.14
CA GLU A 7 39.67 -12.35 -5.59
C GLU A 7 38.28 -11.84 -5.14
N THR A 8 37.26 -12.70 -5.20
CA THR A 8 35.92 -12.38 -4.69
C THR A 8 35.94 -12.16 -3.18
N LEU A 9 36.74 -12.93 -2.44
CA LEU A 9 36.87 -12.78 -0.99
C LEU A 9 37.59 -11.48 -0.64
N VAL A 10 38.65 -11.13 -1.38
CA VAL A 10 39.44 -9.90 -1.21
C VAL A 10 38.57 -8.68 -1.48
N SER A 11 37.82 -8.66 -2.58
CA SER A 11 36.90 -7.54 -2.89
C SER A 11 35.81 -7.36 -1.82
N ARG A 12 35.28 -8.46 -1.25
CA ARG A 12 34.33 -8.39 -0.13
C ARG A 12 34.97 -7.91 1.18
N LEU A 13 36.22 -8.26 1.41
CA LEU A 13 37.00 -7.81 2.58
C LEU A 13 37.33 -6.31 2.46
N GLU A 14 37.77 -5.85 1.30
CA GLU A 14 38.01 -4.42 1.03
C GLU A 14 36.73 -3.60 1.21
N SER A 15 35.60 -4.07 0.68
CA SER A 15 34.30 -3.40 0.86
C SER A 15 33.83 -3.39 2.33
N ALA A 16 34.11 -4.45 3.10
CA ALA A 16 33.82 -4.49 4.53
C ALA A 16 34.74 -3.57 5.36
N VAL A 17 36.01 -3.42 4.95
CA VAL A 17 36.98 -2.53 5.57
C VAL A 17 36.58 -1.07 5.31
N SER A 18 36.21 -0.69 4.09
CA SER A 18 35.70 0.65 3.78
C SER A 18 34.45 1.00 4.61
N LYS A 19 33.52 0.04 4.78
CA LYS A 19 32.33 0.19 5.64
C LYS A 19 32.70 0.39 7.13
N LEU A 20 33.78 -0.22 7.61
CA LEU A 20 34.28 -0.09 8.98
C LEU A 20 35.06 1.20 9.23
N GLU A 21 35.80 1.68 8.22
CA GLU A 21 36.54 2.94 8.31
C GLU A 21 35.60 4.15 8.36
N HIS A 22 34.47 4.10 7.64
CA HIS A 22 33.42 5.12 7.73
C HIS A 22 32.70 5.16 9.09
N LEU A 23 32.58 4.03 9.79
CA LEU A 23 31.96 3.96 11.12
C LEU A 23 32.82 4.61 12.22
N LYS A 24 34.14 4.73 12.03
CA LYS A 24 35.06 5.31 13.02
C LYS A 24 35.03 6.85 13.07
N PHE A 25 34.42 7.53 12.09
CA PHE A 25 34.40 9.00 12.04
C PHE A 25 33.13 9.66 12.62
N SER A 26 32.14 8.86 13.04
CA SER A 26 30.87 9.36 13.62
C SER A 26 30.98 9.81 15.09
N GLY A 27 32.20 9.86 15.65
CA GLY A 27 32.43 10.06 17.08
C GLY A 27 33.29 11.27 17.42
N ALA A 28 33.15 12.41 16.75
CA ALA A 28 33.66 13.69 17.27
C ALA A 28 33.00 14.89 16.60
N SER A 29 32.39 15.75 17.41
CA SER A 29 32.09 17.13 17.03
C SER A 29 33.40 17.90 16.94
N SER A 30 33.74 18.44 15.77
CA SER A 30 34.61 19.61 15.66
C SER A 30 34.44 20.29 14.32
N SER A 31 34.11 21.58 14.40
CA SER A 31 34.22 22.58 13.34
C SER A 31 35.61 22.61 12.69
N SER A 32 35.65 22.54 11.38
CA SER A 32 36.68 23.22 10.58
C SER A 32 36.09 23.55 9.21
N ASP A 33 36.05 24.85 8.97
CA ASP A 33 35.88 25.47 7.67
C ASP A 33 37.03 24.98 6.78
N ASP A 34 36.72 24.25 5.71
CA ASP A 34 37.66 24.07 4.61
C ASP A 34 36.89 24.08 3.29
N SER A 35 37.09 25.17 2.57
CA SER A 35 36.66 25.39 1.21
C SER A 35 37.48 24.50 0.27
N ALA A 36 37.10 23.22 0.17
CA ALA A 36 37.48 22.37 -0.94
C ALA A 36 36.30 22.27 -1.91
N THR A 37 36.57 22.38 -3.21
CA THR A 37 35.67 22.07 -4.33
C THR A 37 35.33 20.57 -4.36
N GLY A 38 34.73 20.07 -3.29
CA GLY A 38 34.46 18.66 -3.04
C GLY A 38 32.99 18.30 -3.27
N GLU A 39 32.78 17.25 -4.06
CA GLU A 39 31.48 16.62 -4.25
C GLU A 39 30.87 16.19 -2.90
N ALA A 40 29.55 16.39 -2.72
CA ALA A 40 28.89 16.06 -1.45
C ALA A 40 29.00 14.55 -1.15
N PRO A 41 29.23 14.14 0.12
CA PRO A 41 29.40 12.73 0.49
C PRO A 41 28.27 11.81 0.02
N SER A 42 27.02 12.29 0.06
CA SER A 42 25.86 11.55 -0.45
C SER A 42 25.97 11.25 -1.96
N VAL A 43 26.48 12.20 -2.75
CA VAL A 43 26.64 12.02 -4.19
C VAL A 43 27.78 11.04 -4.49
N GLY A 44 28.91 11.18 -3.80
CA GLY A 44 30.03 10.24 -3.91
C GLY A 44 29.62 8.80 -3.56
N ALA A 45 28.96 8.62 -2.43
CA ALA A 45 28.44 7.31 -1.99
C ALA A 45 27.42 6.74 -2.98
N PHE A 46 26.55 7.57 -3.58
CA PHE A 46 25.61 7.09 -4.58
C PHE A 46 26.31 6.63 -5.87
N LYS A 47 27.31 7.37 -6.35
CA LYS A 47 28.14 6.95 -7.51
C LYS A 47 28.81 5.61 -7.27
N GLU A 48 29.38 5.41 -6.07
CA GLU A 48 29.99 4.12 -5.71
C GLU A 48 28.95 3.00 -5.64
N TYR A 49 27.77 3.28 -5.07
CA TYR A 49 26.64 2.36 -5.09
C TYR A 49 26.25 1.97 -6.54
N LEU A 50 26.21 2.93 -7.48
CA LEU A 50 25.92 2.63 -8.89
C LEU A 50 26.95 1.67 -9.49
N ASN A 51 28.24 1.93 -9.26
CA ASN A 51 29.31 1.10 -9.80
C ASN A 51 29.34 -0.31 -9.19
N THR A 52 29.06 -0.41 -7.89
CA THR A 52 29.19 -1.67 -7.15
C THR A 52 27.96 -2.56 -7.28
N ASN A 53 26.75 -1.97 -7.35
CA ASN A 53 25.51 -2.74 -7.26
C ASN A 53 24.63 -2.64 -8.51
N VAL A 54 24.60 -1.49 -9.19
CA VAL A 54 23.72 -1.28 -10.36
C VAL A 54 24.41 -1.73 -11.65
N LYS A 55 25.69 -1.38 -11.83
CA LYS A 55 26.44 -1.71 -13.04
C LYS A 55 26.53 -3.23 -13.28
N PRO A 56 26.88 -4.09 -12.30
CA PRO A 56 26.91 -5.54 -12.52
C PRO A 56 25.56 -6.13 -12.94
N LEU A 57 24.47 -5.59 -12.37
CA LEU A 57 23.11 -5.97 -12.72
C LEU A 57 22.78 -5.60 -14.18
N VAL A 58 23.14 -4.39 -14.61
CA VAL A 58 22.97 -3.95 -16.01
C VAL A 58 23.80 -4.83 -16.95
N ASP A 59 25.05 -5.11 -16.62
CA ASP A 59 25.94 -5.97 -17.42
C ASP A 59 25.37 -7.39 -17.54
N THR A 60 24.75 -7.91 -16.47
CA THR A 60 24.05 -9.20 -16.48
C THR A 60 22.82 -9.17 -17.40
N CYS A 61 21.99 -8.11 -17.35
CA CYS A 61 20.88 -7.92 -18.28
C CYS A 61 21.35 -7.89 -19.74
N THR A 62 22.45 -7.19 -20.03
CA THR A 62 23.06 -7.15 -21.36
C THR A 62 23.55 -8.53 -21.80
N THR A 63 24.15 -9.29 -20.87
CA THR A 63 24.64 -10.66 -21.14
C THR A 63 23.49 -11.65 -21.40
N ILE A 64 22.35 -11.49 -20.71
CA ILE A 64 21.13 -12.27 -21.00
C ILE A 64 20.63 -11.96 -22.41
N GLY A 65 20.68 -10.68 -22.83
CA GLY A 65 20.32 -10.25 -24.17
C GLY A 65 18.81 -10.05 -24.38
N ALA A 66 18.41 -9.97 -25.66
CA ALA A 66 17.01 -9.81 -26.10
C ALA A 66 16.28 -8.67 -25.37
N GLU A 67 15.01 -8.87 -24.98
CA GLU A 67 14.26 -7.83 -24.26
C GLU A 67 14.84 -7.54 -22.86
N CYS A 68 15.56 -8.49 -22.25
CA CYS A 68 16.17 -8.29 -20.94
C CYS A 68 17.28 -7.22 -20.98
N ALA A 69 18.05 -7.14 -22.06
CA ALA A 69 19.04 -6.07 -22.26
C ALA A 69 18.38 -4.68 -22.23
N LYS A 70 17.21 -4.52 -22.85
CA LYS A 70 16.44 -3.26 -22.79
C LYS A 70 15.93 -2.97 -21.38
N GLY A 71 15.56 -4.01 -20.63
CA GLY A 71 15.30 -3.91 -19.19
C GLY A 71 16.49 -3.33 -18.41
N GLY A 72 17.70 -3.78 -18.72
CA GLY A 72 18.96 -3.25 -18.16
C GLY A 72 19.16 -1.76 -18.47
N GLU A 73 18.83 -1.30 -19.68
CA GLU A 73 18.89 0.13 -20.01
C GLU A 73 17.92 0.97 -19.14
N PHE A 74 16.71 0.48 -18.87
CA PHE A 74 15.78 1.17 -17.97
C PHE A 74 16.34 1.28 -16.54
N ILE A 75 16.98 0.21 -16.04
CA ILE A 75 17.69 0.24 -14.75
C ILE A 75 18.75 1.33 -14.77
N ASN A 76 19.68 1.27 -15.73
CA ASN A 76 20.76 2.23 -15.83
C ASN A 76 20.24 3.68 -15.89
N ASN A 77 19.25 3.94 -16.74
CA ASN A 77 18.73 5.29 -16.95
C ASN A 77 18.01 5.81 -15.69
N ALA A 78 17.20 4.99 -15.03
CA ALA A 78 16.46 5.41 -13.84
C ALA A 78 17.40 5.75 -12.67
N PHE A 79 18.43 4.92 -12.45
CA PHE A 79 19.41 5.15 -11.39
C PHE A 79 20.33 6.34 -11.69
N ASN A 80 20.71 6.58 -12.95
CA ASN A 80 21.43 7.80 -13.32
C ASN A 80 20.56 9.05 -13.19
N GLU A 81 19.26 8.96 -13.47
CA GLU A 81 18.34 10.08 -13.23
C GLU A 81 18.22 10.39 -11.74
N MET A 82 18.18 9.37 -10.88
CA MET A 82 18.24 9.55 -9.42
C MET A 82 19.55 10.21 -8.98
N LEU A 83 20.68 9.85 -9.57
CA LEU A 83 21.96 10.51 -9.28
C LEU A 83 21.90 12.02 -9.58
N LYS A 84 21.27 12.42 -10.69
CA LYS A 84 21.05 13.85 -11.00
C LYS A 84 20.22 14.53 -9.92
N ILE A 85 19.15 13.88 -9.45
CA ILE A 85 18.24 14.42 -8.42
C ILE A 85 18.98 14.57 -7.08
N VAL A 86 19.73 13.55 -6.65
CA VAL A 86 20.56 13.60 -5.42
C VAL A 86 21.62 14.68 -5.53
N THR A 87 22.28 14.82 -6.68
CA THR A 87 23.26 15.87 -6.95
C THR A 87 22.63 17.26 -6.87
N LEU A 88 21.47 17.44 -7.50
CA LEU A 88 20.74 18.70 -7.44
C LEU A 88 20.37 19.07 -6.00
N ALA A 89 19.86 18.10 -5.23
CA ALA A 89 19.46 18.31 -3.84
C ALA A 89 20.65 18.67 -2.93
N SER A 90 21.82 18.08 -3.17
CA SER A 90 23.04 18.39 -2.42
C SER A 90 23.56 19.82 -2.64
N ASN A 91 23.18 20.46 -3.74
CA ASN A 91 23.66 21.78 -4.14
C ASN A 91 22.62 22.90 -3.99
N ASN A 92 21.36 22.58 -3.69
CA ASN A 92 20.27 23.55 -3.73
C ASN A 92 19.32 23.42 -2.54
N LYS A 93 18.59 24.51 -2.25
CA LYS A 93 17.48 24.49 -1.29
C LYS A 93 16.30 23.70 -1.85
N LYS A 94 15.48 23.17 -0.94
CA LYS A 94 14.24 22.45 -1.26
C LYS A 94 13.32 23.32 -2.14
N PRO A 95 12.84 22.79 -3.27
CA PRO A 95 11.88 23.47 -4.15
C PRO A 95 10.45 23.42 -3.59
N SER A 96 9.52 24.12 -4.26
CA SER A 96 8.08 23.91 -4.04
C SER A 96 7.66 22.50 -4.48
N ASP A 97 6.52 22.02 -4.00
CA ASP A 97 6.01 20.68 -4.38
C ASP A 97 5.72 20.57 -5.88
N GLU A 98 5.23 21.65 -6.50
CA GLU A 98 5.01 21.71 -7.95
C GLU A 98 6.32 21.56 -8.73
N GLU A 99 7.36 22.29 -8.32
CA GLU A 99 8.66 22.25 -8.98
C GLU A 99 9.39 20.92 -8.71
N PHE A 100 9.20 20.34 -7.52
CA PHE A 100 9.65 18.99 -7.21
C PHE A 100 9.00 17.95 -8.12
N GLY A 101 7.70 18.07 -8.39
CA GLY A 101 7.01 17.23 -9.37
C GLY A 101 7.63 17.31 -10.77
N LYS A 102 8.06 18.49 -11.21
CA LYS A 102 8.75 18.67 -12.51
C LYS A 102 10.15 18.05 -12.51
N ILE A 103 10.90 18.17 -11.41
CA ILE A 103 12.22 17.53 -11.22
C ILE A 103 12.11 16.01 -11.36
N LEU A 104 11.02 15.41 -10.88
CA LEU A 104 10.80 13.95 -10.95
C LEU A 104 10.28 13.45 -12.31
N SER A 105 9.96 14.34 -13.25
CA SER A 105 9.33 13.97 -14.53
C SER A 105 10.18 13.03 -15.39
N GLY A 106 11.51 13.19 -15.39
CA GLY A 106 12.43 12.30 -16.09
C GLY A 106 12.35 10.87 -15.56
N LEU A 107 12.36 10.72 -14.24
CA LEU A 107 12.20 9.42 -13.59
C LEU A 107 10.82 8.81 -13.86
N ALA A 108 9.75 9.61 -13.73
CA ALA A 108 8.38 9.16 -13.99
C ALA A 108 8.22 8.65 -15.44
N LYS A 109 8.85 9.32 -16.41
CA LYS A 109 8.86 8.88 -17.81
C LYS A 109 9.56 7.54 -17.97
N ILE A 110 10.72 7.33 -17.34
CA ILE A 110 11.46 6.06 -17.41
C ILE A 110 10.63 4.91 -16.82
N LEU A 111 9.97 5.13 -15.68
CA LEU A 111 9.08 4.14 -15.06
C LEU A 111 7.91 3.76 -15.98
N LYS A 112 7.27 4.78 -16.57
CA LYS A 112 6.18 4.56 -17.53
C LYS A 112 6.67 3.79 -18.77
N ASP A 113 7.76 4.21 -19.38
CA ASP A 113 8.30 3.59 -20.59
C ASP A 113 8.72 2.13 -20.33
N SER A 114 9.26 1.83 -19.14
CA SER A 114 9.57 0.46 -18.70
C SER A 114 8.31 -0.40 -18.60
N GLY A 115 7.24 0.12 -17.98
CA GLY A 115 5.95 -0.55 -17.89
C GLY A 115 5.30 -0.81 -19.26
N ASP A 116 5.31 0.20 -20.15
CA ASP A 116 4.82 0.08 -21.52
C ASP A 116 5.62 -0.94 -22.34
N TYR A 117 6.94 -0.96 -22.18
CA TYR A 117 7.81 -1.93 -22.84
C TYR A 117 7.50 -3.35 -22.37
N ARG A 118 7.35 -3.58 -21.06
CA ARG A 118 6.94 -4.87 -20.49
C ARG A 118 5.55 -5.30 -20.99
N PHE A 119 4.60 -4.36 -21.08
CA PHE A 119 3.27 -4.65 -21.61
C PHE A 119 3.29 -5.05 -23.10
N LYS A 120 4.04 -4.33 -23.93
CA LYS A 120 4.22 -4.66 -25.36
C LYS A 120 4.88 -6.02 -25.58
N ASN A 121 5.76 -6.43 -24.66
CA ASN A 121 6.47 -7.71 -24.70
C ASN A 121 5.85 -8.78 -23.79
N ASN A 122 4.52 -8.77 -23.62
CA ASN A 122 3.81 -9.69 -22.73
C ASN A 122 3.91 -11.18 -23.09
N LYS A 123 4.38 -11.49 -24.30
CA LYS A 123 4.64 -12.85 -24.80
C LYS A 123 6.13 -13.24 -24.80
N SER A 124 7.04 -12.33 -24.42
CA SER A 124 8.47 -12.63 -24.35
C SER A 124 8.75 -13.67 -23.27
N GLU A 125 9.72 -14.55 -23.52
CA GLU A 125 10.25 -15.46 -22.50
C GLU A 125 10.85 -14.71 -21.29
N PHE A 126 11.30 -13.46 -21.52
CA PHE A 126 11.84 -12.58 -20.50
C PHE A 126 10.76 -11.73 -19.81
N TYR A 127 9.47 -11.99 -20.02
CA TYR A 127 8.40 -11.21 -19.39
C TYR A 127 8.52 -11.12 -17.87
N ASN A 128 8.90 -12.21 -17.20
CA ASN A 128 9.11 -12.20 -15.74
C ASN A 128 10.31 -11.32 -15.33
N HIS A 129 11.36 -11.22 -16.16
CA HIS A 129 12.48 -10.29 -15.94
C HIS A 129 12.01 -8.85 -16.06
N LEU A 130 11.30 -8.52 -17.15
CA LEU A 130 10.77 -7.18 -17.39
C LEU A 130 9.79 -6.74 -16.29
N TYR A 131 8.95 -7.66 -15.80
CA TYR A 131 8.03 -7.39 -14.70
C TYR A 131 8.80 -7.13 -13.40
N SER A 132 9.79 -7.99 -13.07
CA SER A 132 10.63 -7.79 -11.90
C SER A 132 11.34 -6.44 -11.93
N ILE A 133 11.89 -6.06 -13.08
CA ILE A 133 12.55 -4.77 -13.29
C ILE A 133 11.59 -3.61 -13.06
N GLU A 134 10.40 -3.63 -13.67
CA GLU A 134 9.43 -2.53 -13.51
C GLU A 134 8.93 -2.40 -12.07
N GLU A 135 8.62 -3.50 -11.39
CA GLU A 135 8.20 -3.45 -9.98
C GLU A 135 9.33 -2.97 -9.07
N GLY A 136 10.56 -3.45 -9.30
CA GLY A 136 11.70 -3.05 -8.48
C GLY A 136 12.15 -1.62 -8.73
N LEU A 137 12.03 -1.08 -9.96
CA LEU A 137 12.37 0.31 -10.28
C LEU A 137 11.55 1.33 -9.46
N LYS A 138 10.36 0.95 -8.99
CA LYS A 138 9.52 1.79 -8.12
C LYS A 138 10.23 2.16 -6.81
N CYS A 139 11.28 1.44 -6.41
CA CYS A 139 12.07 1.80 -5.23
C CYS A 139 12.67 3.20 -5.34
N LEU A 140 12.88 3.73 -6.55
CA LEU A 140 13.39 5.07 -6.81
C LEU A 140 12.37 6.18 -6.54
N VAL A 141 11.11 5.86 -6.21
CA VAL A 141 10.09 6.85 -5.80
C VAL A 141 10.25 7.25 -4.32
N TRP A 142 11.23 6.69 -3.60
CA TRP A 142 11.51 6.99 -2.20
C TRP A 142 11.64 8.50 -1.85
N PRO A 143 12.07 9.43 -2.73
CA PRO A 143 12.11 10.86 -2.39
C PRO A 143 10.74 11.48 -2.09
N THR A 144 9.63 10.84 -2.50
CA THR A 144 8.27 11.38 -2.36
C THR A 144 7.52 10.82 -1.15
N VAL A 145 8.12 9.92 -0.37
CA VAL A 145 7.43 9.23 0.73
C VAL A 145 8.05 9.62 2.08
N PRO A 146 7.25 9.65 3.17
CA PRO A 146 7.73 10.05 4.49
C PRO A 146 8.66 9.02 5.16
N ALA A 147 8.55 7.74 4.80
CA ALA A 147 9.35 6.63 5.35
C ALA A 147 10.18 5.94 4.24
N PRO A 148 11.21 6.61 3.68
CA PRO A 148 11.86 6.16 2.45
C PRO A 148 12.63 4.85 2.62
N VAL A 149 13.25 4.62 3.78
CA VAL A 149 14.01 3.38 4.05
C VAL A 149 13.10 2.15 4.03
N SER A 150 11.95 2.22 4.71
CA SER A 150 10.98 1.13 4.75
C SER A 150 10.38 0.89 3.37
N TYR A 151 10.02 1.96 2.67
CA TYR A 151 9.50 1.90 1.31
C TYR A 151 10.44 1.18 0.33
N VAL A 152 11.73 1.53 0.32
CA VAL A 152 12.73 0.87 -0.54
C VAL A 152 12.83 -0.63 -0.21
N LYS A 153 12.88 -0.98 1.08
CA LYS A 153 12.95 -2.39 1.52
C LYS A 153 11.74 -3.21 1.08
N GLU A 154 10.55 -2.64 1.20
CA GLU A 154 9.31 -3.32 0.84
C GLU A 154 9.21 -3.58 -0.66
N THR A 155 9.85 -2.75 -1.49
CA THR A 155 9.79 -2.88 -2.95
C THR A 155 10.42 -4.20 -3.46
N VAL A 156 11.42 -4.76 -2.75
CA VAL A 156 11.98 -6.09 -3.08
C VAL A 156 10.88 -7.16 -3.09
N ASN A 157 9.92 -7.06 -2.18
CA ASN A 157 8.85 -8.04 -2.03
C ASN A 157 7.88 -7.98 -3.22
N SER A 158 7.65 -6.79 -3.80
CA SER A 158 6.80 -6.60 -4.99
C SER A 158 7.35 -7.33 -6.22
N ALA A 159 8.68 -7.42 -6.35
CA ALA A 159 9.34 -8.16 -7.43
C ALA A 159 9.52 -9.66 -7.13
N GLN A 160 9.37 -10.09 -5.87
CA GLN A 160 9.75 -11.43 -5.41
C GLN A 160 8.99 -12.56 -6.12
N PHE A 161 7.70 -12.37 -6.40
CA PHE A 161 6.90 -13.37 -7.11
C PHE A 161 7.47 -13.67 -8.51
N TYR A 162 7.89 -12.63 -9.23
CA TYR A 162 8.46 -12.75 -10.57
C TYR A 162 9.91 -13.25 -10.52
N ASN A 163 10.68 -12.83 -9.51
CA ASN A 163 12.01 -13.39 -9.23
C ASN A 163 11.95 -14.91 -9.02
N ASN A 164 10.99 -15.40 -8.24
CA ASN A 164 10.80 -16.84 -8.05
C ASN A 164 10.42 -17.55 -9.35
N LYS A 165 9.62 -16.92 -10.21
CA LYS A 165 9.30 -17.48 -11.54
C LYS A 165 10.53 -17.56 -12.44
N ILE A 166 11.42 -16.58 -12.41
CA ILE A 166 12.70 -16.62 -13.13
C ILE A 166 13.55 -17.79 -12.62
N LEU A 167 13.76 -17.89 -11.31
CA LEU A 167 14.53 -18.98 -10.71
C LEU A 167 13.94 -20.35 -11.09
N MET A 168 12.61 -20.48 -11.08
CA MET A 168 11.94 -21.72 -11.43
C MET A 168 11.95 -22.03 -12.93
N GLY A 169 11.88 -21.02 -13.80
CA GLY A 169 11.88 -21.17 -15.25
C GLY A 169 13.24 -21.58 -15.79
N TYR A 170 14.33 -21.15 -15.16
CA TYR A 170 15.70 -21.37 -15.63
C TYR A 170 16.52 -22.35 -14.77
N LYS A 171 15.95 -22.96 -13.73
CA LYS A 171 16.69 -23.88 -12.81
C LYS A 171 17.36 -25.08 -13.47
N ASN A 172 16.84 -25.53 -14.62
CA ASN A 172 17.31 -26.72 -15.34
C ASN A 172 17.86 -26.36 -16.72
N THR A 173 18.31 -25.12 -16.92
CA THR A 173 18.94 -24.68 -18.18
C THR A 173 20.44 -24.49 -18.01
N ASP A 174 21.16 -24.50 -19.12
CA ASP A 174 22.59 -24.16 -19.19
C ASP A 174 22.89 -22.72 -18.74
N LYS A 175 21.88 -21.85 -18.75
CA LYS A 175 21.96 -20.45 -18.32
C LYS A 175 21.51 -20.21 -16.87
N VAL A 176 21.34 -21.26 -16.07
CA VAL A 176 20.81 -21.16 -14.69
C VAL A 176 21.56 -20.14 -13.83
N GLU A 177 22.89 -20.13 -13.87
CA GLU A 177 23.71 -19.24 -13.04
C GLU A 177 23.61 -17.78 -13.51
N LEU A 178 23.39 -17.54 -14.80
CA LEU A 178 23.18 -16.19 -15.33
C LEU A 178 21.86 -15.59 -14.82
N HIS A 179 20.77 -16.36 -14.88
CA HIS A 179 19.45 -15.91 -14.40
C HIS A 179 19.36 -15.84 -12.88
N ARG A 180 20.04 -16.75 -12.16
CA ARG A 180 20.22 -16.67 -10.70
C ARG A 180 21.02 -15.42 -10.32
N GLY A 181 22.08 -15.13 -11.07
CA GLY A 181 22.89 -13.92 -10.93
C GLY A 181 22.06 -12.65 -11.05
N PHE A 182 21.22 -12.55 -12.09
CA PHE A 182 20.27 -11.44 -12.25
C PHE A 182 19.40 -11.25 -11.01
N VAL A 183 18.71 -12.30 -10.53
CA VAL A 183 17.82 -12.20 -9.36
C VAL A 183 18.57 -11.79 -8.10
N SER A 184 19.76 -12.36 -7.87
CA SER A 184 20.58 -12.05 -6.69
C SER A 184 21.09 -10.60 -6.70
N GLN A 185 21.62 -10.14 -7.84
CA GLN A 185 22.13 -8.79 -8.00
C GLN A 185 20.99 -7.76 -7.92
N PHE A 186 19.83 -8.08 -8.49
CA PHE A 186 18.64 -7.23 -8.42
C PHE A 186 18.18 -6.99 -6.98
N LYS A 187 18.08 -8.07 -6.19
CA LYS A 187 17.78 -7.99 -4.76
C LYS A 187 18.83 -7.17 -4.01
N THR A 188 20.11 -7.43 -4.29
CA THR A 188 21.23 -6.72 -3.65
C THR A 188 21.20 -5.22 -3.95
N ALA A 189 20.91 -4.82 -5.19
CA ALA A 189 20.81 -3.41 -5.56
C ALA A 189 19.76 -2.67 -4.72
N ILE A 190 18.55 -3.23 -4.59
CA ILE A 190 17.49 -2.57 -3.80
C ILE A 190 17.81 -2.60 -2.29
N GLU A 191 18.38 -3.69 -1.78
CA GLU A 191 18.79 -3.80 -0.36
C GLU A 191 19.88 -2.77 0.00
N GLU A 192 20.93 -2.65 -0.82
CA GLU A 192 22.00 -1.67 -0.61
C GLU A 192 21.53 -0.23 -0.87
N LEU A 193 20.55 -0.01 -1.77
CA LEU A 193 19.88 1.30 -1.89
C LEU A 193 19.21 1.69 -0.57
N SER A 194 18.59 0.74 0.14
CA SER A 194 17.98 1.03 1.44
C SER A 194 19.02 1.42 2.50
N VAL A 195 20.23 0.86 2.43
CA VAL A 195 21.36 1.22 3.29
C VAL A 195 21.81 2.65 2.98
N TYR A 196 22.02 2.97 1.70
CA TYR A 196 22.34 4.33 1.25
C TYR A 196 21.29 5.35 1.71
N VAL A 197 20.00 5.09 1.47
CA VAL A 197 18.91 5.99 1.87
C VAL A 197 18.86 6.16 3.38
N LYS A 198 19.12 5.10 4.16
CA LYS A 198 19.18 5.19 5.63
C LYS A 198 20.31 6.10 6.11
N GLU A 199 21.47 6.03 5.48
CA GLU A 199 22.66 6.78 5.88
C GLU A 199 22.55 8.27 5.50
N TYR A 200 22.10 8.56 4.29
CA TYR A 200 22.13 9.93 3.75
C TYR A 200 20.78 10.64 3.73
N HIS A 201 19.66 9.90 3.78
CA HIS A 201 18.31 10.42 3.47
C HIS A 201 17.20 9.80 4.35
N MET A 202 17.51 9.51 5.62
CA MET A 202 16.66 8.71 6.51
C MET A 202 15.20 9.22 6.63
N THR A 203 15.00 10.54 6.60
CA THR A 203 13.69 11.20 6.75
C THR A 203 13.21 11.86 5.46
N GLY A 204 13.68 11.37 4.31
CA GLY A 204 13.38 11.92 2.98
C GLY A 204 14.62 12.53 2.33
N LEU A 205 14.47 12.94 1.07
CA LEU A 205 15.56 13.51 0.29
C LEU A 205 16.12 14.75 1.00
N SER A 206 17.43 14.72 1.27
CA SER A 206 18.10 15.77 2.03
C SER A 206 18.55 16.89 1.11
N TRP A 207 18.07 18.10 1.40
CA TRP A 207 18.38 19.31 0.65
C TRP A 207 19.43 20.15 1.37
N ASN A 208 20.23 20.89 0.61
CA ASN A 208 21.22 21.78 1.19
C ASN A 208 20.58 23.09 1.66
N ALA A 209 20.31 23.17 2.97
CA ALA A 209 19.73 24.36 3.60
C ALA A 209 20.62 25.62 3.48
N LYS A 210 21.94 25.46 3.28
CA LYS A 210 22.91 26.55 3.16
C LYS A 210 23.09 27.04 1.71
N ALA A 211 22.54 26.34 0.72
CA ALA A 211 22.65 26.75 -0.68
C ALA A 211 22.02 28.14 -0.91
N THR A 212 22.50 28.88 -1.90
CA THR A 212 21.95 30.21 -2.25
C THR A 212 20.81 30.14 -3.25
N THR A 213 20.70 29.04 -4.00
CA THR A 213 19.69 28.80 -5.04
C THR A 213 18.67 27.75 -4.62
N VAL A 214 17.43 27.91 -5.08
CA VAL A 214 16.37 26.89 -4.98
C VAL A 214 16.47 25.95 -6.16
N ALA A 215 16.27 24.65 -5.93
CA ALA A 215 16.32 23.66 -6.99
C ALA A 215 15.23 23.91 -8.05
N THR A 216 15.55 23.68 -9.32
CA THR A 216 14.59 23.78 -10.42
C THR A 216 14.78 22.63 -11.40
N ALA A 217 13.73 22.30 -12.15
CA ALA A 217 13.80 21.32 -13.22
C ALA A 217 14.74 21.76 -14.35
N ALA A 218 14.90 23.07 -14.56
CA ALA A 218 15.87 23.62 -15.51
C ALA A 218 17.31 23.30 -15.08
N ALA A 219 17.63 23.49 -13.78
CA ALA A 219 18.95 23.17 -13.22
C ALA A 219 19.28 21.68 -13.29
N LEU A 220 18.29 20.78 -13.13
CA LEU A 220 18.48 19.33 -13.30
C LEU A 220 18.93 18.97 -14.72
N ASN A 221 18.39 19.66 -15.72
CA ASN A 221 18.65 19.41 -17.15
C ASN A 221 19.87 20.19 -17.68
N GLY A 222 20.65 20.83 -16.81
CA GLY A 222 21.81 21.63 -17.22
C GLY A 222 21.45 22.90 -18.00
N GLN A 223 20.18 23.33 -17.99
CA GLN A 223 19.80 24.64 -18.50
C GLN A 223 20.06 25.68 -17.43
N VAL A 224 21.15 26.44 -17.61
CA VAL A 224 21.51 27.58 -16.76
C VAL A 224 20.39 28.62 -16.87
N ALA A 225 19.71 28.89 -15.76
CA ALA A 225 18.88 30.08 -15.64
C ALA A 225 19.80 31.30 -15.73
N THR A 226 19.61 32.14 -16.74
CA THR A 226 20.24 33.47 -16.79
C THR A 226 19.80 34.28 -15.57
N PRO A 227 20.72 34.93 -14.84
CA PRO A 227 20.33 35.71 -13.67
C PRO A 227 19.62 36.98 -14.14
N THR A 228 18.31 37.08 -13.86
CA THR A 228 17.57 38.33 -14.02
C THR A 228 18.04 39.30 -12.94
N ALA A 229 18.90 40.24 -13.30
CA ALA A 229 19.30 41.36 -12.46
C ALA A 229 18.14 42.35 -12.30
N THR A 230 17.88 42.80 -11.07
CA THR A 230 17.32 44.13 -10.78
C THR A 230 17.78 44.59 -9.38
N PRO A 231 17.85 45.91 -9.12
CA PRO A 231 18.92 46.52 -8.33
C PRO A 231 18.56 46.76 -6.84
N SER A 232 19.63 46.82 -6.04
CA SER A 232 19.79 47.35 -4.67
C SER A 232 19.36 48.82 -4.51
N VAL A 233 18.98 49.46 -3.38
CA VAL A 233 19.27 49.44 -1.91
C VAL A 233 18.21 50.38 -1.20
N PRO A 234 18.26 50.85 0.09
CA PRO A 234 18.74 50.32 1.40
C PRO A 234 17.80 50.55 2.65
N SER A 235 18.09 49.83 3.77
CA SER A 235 18.00 50.22 5.22
C SER A 235 16.61 50.46 5.88
N THR A 236 16.21 49.98 7.08
CA THR A 236 16.78 49.98 8.47
C THR A 236 15.93 49.03 9.40
N PRO A 237 16.27 48.79 10.69
CA PRO A 237 15.75 47.67 11.51
C PRO A 237 14.60 48.05 12.46
N SER A 238 13.68 47.12 12.76
CA SER A 238 12.89 47.18 14.01
C SER A 238 12.34 45.82 14.46
N VAL A 239 12.29 45.71 15.78
CA VAL A 239 11.83 44.65 16.69
C VAL A 239 10.31 44.45 16.63
N GLY A 240 9.83 43.23 16.91
CA GLY A 240 8.47 43.01 17.42
C GLY A 240 7.81 41.70 16.98
N GLY A 241 7.47 40.83 17.94
CA GLY A 241 6.79 39.55 17.69
C GLY A 241 5.32 39.68 17.27
N GLY A 242 4.78 38.58 16.75
CA GLY A 242 3.35 38.51 16.39
C GLY A 242 2.98 37.21 15.67
N VAL A 243 2.13 36.44 16.35
CA VAL A 243 1.45 35.16 16.07
C VAL A 243 0.70 35.13 14.70
N PRO A 244 0.54 33.97 14.03
CA PRO A 244 -0.15 33.86 12.74
C PRO A 244 -1.69 34.02 12.82
N PRO A 245 -2.37 34.43 11.73
CA PRO A 245 -3.80 34.77 11.71
C PRO A 245 -4.76 33.55 11.62
N PRO A 246 -6.03 33.72 12.07
CA PRO A 246 -7.02 32.66 12.28
C PRO A 246 -7.91 32.34 11.05
N PRO A 247 -8.68 31.23 11.08
CA PRO A 247 -9.49 30.73 9.96
C PRO A 247 -10.88 31.39 9.86
N SER A 248 -11.31 31.70 8.64
CA SER A 248 -12.64 32.25 8.35
C SER A 248 -13.74 31.18 8.38
N LYS A 249 -14.84 31.46 9.08
CA LYS A 249 -16.10 30.70 9.11
C LYS A 249 -17.24 31.51 8.48
N ILE A 250 -18.07 30.81 7.70
CA ILE A 250 -19.56 30.87 7.55
C ILE A 250 -20.21 32.18 7.09
N ILE A 251 -21.05 32.12 6.04
CA ILE A 251 -22.42 32.72 5.95
C ILE A 251 -23.31 31.79 5.05
N PRO A 252 -24.64 31.67 5.28
CA PRO A 252 -25.44 30.48 4.95
C PRO A 252 -26.63 30.69 3.96
N VAL A 253 -27.32 29.57 3.70
CA VAL A 253 -28.68 29.28 3.16
C VAL A 253 -29.50 30.32 2.38
N SER A 254 -30.18 29.83 1.33
CA SER A 254 -31.63 30.00 1.22
C SER A 254 -32.26 28.85 0.43
N GLU A 255 -33.28 28.28 1.04
CA GLU A 255 -34.18 27.22 0.59
C GLU A 255 -35.53 27.89 0.38
N ASP A 256 -36.08 27.81 -0.84
CA ASP A 256 -37.52 28.02 -1.05
C ASP A 256 -37.93 27.56 -2.46
N LEU A 257 -38.71 26.47 -2.53
CA LEU A 257 -40.03 26.51 -3.17
C LEU A 257 -40.78 25.18 -2.92
N ILE A 258 -41.74 25.23 -2.02
CA ILE A 258 -42.77 24.19 -1.80
C ILE A 258 -44.04 24.57 -2.60
N LYS A 259 -44.79 23.53 -3.04
CA LYS A 259 -46.24 23.52 -3.42
C LYS A 259 -46.58 24.12 -4.80
N SER A 260 -47.49 23.60 -5.63
CA SER A 260 -48.52 22.55 -5.62
C SER A 260 -48.69 22.11 -7.10
N THR A 261 -49.34 21.03 -7.53
CA THR A 261 -50.79 20.75 -7.45
C THR A 261 -51.07 19.41 -8.16
N SER A 262 -52.21 18.83 -7.78
CA SER A 262 -52.76 17.51 -8.06
C SER A 262 -53.33 17.23 -9.47
N SER A 263 -53.41 15.93 -9.78
CA SER A 263 -54.44 15.21 -10.59
C SER A 263 -54.30 15.16 -12.12
N ALA A 264 -53.96 13.97 -12.67
CA ALA A 264 -54.90 13.03 -13.30
C ALA A 264 -54.20 11.93 -14.15
N LYS A 265 -54.65 10.67 -13.93
CA LYS A 265 -54.75 9.44 -14.77
C LYS A 265 -54.25 9.51 -16.23
N GLN A 266 -53.80 8.45 -16.91
CA GLN A 266 -53.55 7.01 -16.67
C GLN A 266 -53.12 6.47 -18.05
N ASP A 267 -52.07 5.64 -18.18
CA ASP A 267 -52.15 4.43 -19.03
C ASP A 267 -50.99 3.43 -18.80
N SER A 268 -51.23 2.24 -19.31
CA SER A 268 -50.93 0.91 -18.78
C SER A 268 -49.62 0.24 -19.27
N SER A 269 -49.01 -0.60 -18.41
CA SER A 269 -48.65 -2.01 -18.71
C SER A 269 -47.80 -2.71 -17.61
N SER A 270 -48.08 -4.00 -17.40
CA SER A 270 -47.31 -5.06 -16.71
C SER A 270 -47.61 -5.40 -15.22
N GLY A 271 -48.37 -6.49 -15.04
CA GLY A 271 -47.79 -7.78 -14.61
C GLY A 271 -47.59 -8.10 -13.12
N SER A 272 -48.51 -8.91 -12.58
CA SER A 272 -48.30 -10.07 -11.67
C SER A 272 -47.66 -9.92 -10.27
N ALA A 273 -46.87 -8.89 -9.96
CA ALA A 273 -46.24 -8.79 -8.63
C ALA A 273 -47.17 -8.17 -7.56
N GLY A 274 -47.96 -7.17 -7.95
CA GLY A 274 -48.79 -6.39 -7.00
C GLY A 274 -49.93 -7.17 -6.33
N ALA A 275 -50.48 -8.18 -7.01
CA ALA A 275 -51.56 -9.00 -6.45
C ALA A 275 -51.06 -9.92 -5.31
N LEU A 276 -49.81 -10.38 -5.39
CA LEU A 276 -49.20 -11.24 -4.37
C LEU A 276 -48.96 -10.49 -3.06
N PHE A 277 -48.48 -9.24 -3.15
CA PHE A 277 -48.21 -8.42 -1.97
C PHE A 277 -49.49 -7.94 -1.27
N ALA A 278 -50.57 -7.71 -2.03
CA ALA A 278 -51.88 -7.39 -1.47
C ALA A 278 -52.50 -8.56 -0.70
N GLU A 279 -52.32 -9.80 -1.17
CA GLU A 279 -52.84 -10.99 -0.48
C GLU A 279 -52.06 -11.33 0.80
N ILE A 280 -50.75 -11.07 0.82
CA ILE A 280 -49.90 -11.26 2.00
C ILE A 280 -50.22 -10.21 3.08
N ALA A 281 -50.43 -8.94 2.68
CA ALA A 281 -50.76 -7.87 3.61
C ALA A 281 -52.15 -8.02 4.26
N ALA A 282 -53.09 -8.71 3.59
CA ALA A 282 -54.43 -8.98 4.11
C ALA A 282 -54.47 -10.05 5.22
N ARG A 283 -53.40 -10.86 5.38
CA ARG A 283 -53.31 -11.94 6.38
C ARG A 283 -52.38 -11.54 7.54
N LYS A 284 -52.68 -10.40 8.15
CA LYS A 284 -51.86 -9.68 9.15
C LYS A 284 -51.20 -10.58 10.21
N ASP A 285 -51.92 -11.53 10.82
CA ASP A 285 -51.43 -12.31 11.98
C ASP A 285 -51.54 -13.85 11.83
N ASN A 286 -51.75 -14.40 10.63
CA ASN A 286 -51.97 -15.85 10.45
C ASN A 286 -51.26 -16.44 9.21
N ALA A 287 -50.04 -15.98 8.93
CA ALA A 287 -49.24 -16.40 7.77
C ALA A 287 -48.81 -17.88 7.77
N SER A 288 -49.02 -18.64 8.86
CA SER A 288 -48.65 -20.06 8.95
C SER A 288 -49.80 -21.05 8.75
N VAL A 289 -51.06 -20.60 8.73
CA VAL A 289 -52.22 -21.49 8.58
C VAL A 289 -52.48 -21.73 7.09
N GLY A 290 -51.74 -22.69 6.52
CA GLY A 290 -51.91 -23.10 5.12
C GLY A 290 -50.65 -23.67 4.47
N LEU A 291 -49.47 -23.48 5.07
CA LEU A 291 -48.25 -24.13 4.59
C LEU A 291 -48.16 -25.55 5.16
N LYS A 292 -48.04 -26.55 4.29
CA LYS A 292 -47.72 -27.92 4.70
C LYS A 292 -46.32 -27.94 5.33
N HIS A 293 -46.23 -28.43 6.57
CA HIS A 293 -44.94 -28.62 7.23
C HIS A 293 -44.12 -29.70 6.51
N VAL A 294 -42.90 -29.35 6.12
CA VAL A 294 -41.93 -30.27 5.52
C VAL A 294 -41.34 -31.14 6.63
N THR A 295 -41.69 -32.42 6.65
CA THR A 295 -41.13 -33.40 7.58
C THR A 295 -39.68 -33.74 7.23
N LYS A 296 -38.91 -34.28 8.20
CA LYS A 296 -37.45 -34.45 8.10
C LYS A 296 -37.01 -35.30 6.88
N ASP A 297 -37.86 -36.22 6.44
CA ASP A 297 -37.73 -37.11 5.29
C ASP A 297 -37.89 -36.41 3.93
N MET A 298 -38.52 -35.24 3.88
CA MET A 298 -38.69 -34.46 2.64
C MET A 298 -37.53 -33.51 2.33
N LYS A 299 -36.49 -33.46 3.19
CA LYS A 299 -35.27 -32.69 2.93
C LYS A 299 -34.36 -33.46 1.98
N THR A 300 -33.80 -32.78 0.97
CA THR A 300 -32.94 -33.35 -0.09
C THR A 300 -31.73 -34.13 0.41
N LYS A 301 -31.26 -33.87 1.63
CA LYS A 301 -30.18 -34.63 2.28
C LYS A 301 -30.59 -36.01 2.83
N ASN A 302 -31.89 -36.28 2.90
CA ASN A 302 -32.47 -37.49 3.50
C ASN A 302 -33.28 -38.34 2.50
N GLN A 303 -33.28 -38.00 1.21
CA GLN A 303 -33.83 -38.84 0.15
C GLN A 303 -32.71 -39.68 -0.47
N THR A 304 -32.55 -40.92 0.00
CA THR A 304 -31.50 -41.85 -0.49
C THR A 304 -31.92 -42.71 -1.69
N ASP A 305 -33.20 -42.71 -2.08
CA ASP A 305 -33.74 -43.75 -2.98
C ASP A 305 -34.37 -43.24 -4.30
N LYS A 306 -34.01 -42.05 -4.80
CA LYS A 306 -34.47 -41.59 -6.13
C LYS A 306 -33.30 -41.34 -7.11
N PRO A 307 -33.25 -42.05 -8.25
CA PRO A 307 -32.24 -41.78 -9.28
C PRO A 307 -32.59 -40.50 -10.04
N PRO A 308 -31.58 -39.69 -10.44
CA PRO A 308 -31.82 -38.46 -11.21
C PRO A 308 -32.29 -38.78 -12.65
N ALA A 309 -33.25 -38.00 -13.13
CA ALA A 309 -33.74 -38.08 -14.50
C ALA A 309 -32.69 -37.58 -15.49
N ILE A 310 -32.41 -38.38 -16.53
CA ILE A 310 -31.44 -38.11 -17.59
C ILE A 310 -32.14 -37.39 -18.76
N VAL A 311 -31.55 -36.30 -19.24
CA VAL A 311 -31.83 -35.69 -20.55
C VAL A 311 -30.55 -35.79 -21.42
N PRO A 312 -30.60 -36.36 -22.64
CA PRO A 312 -29.41 -36.61 -23.45
C PRO A 312 -29.04 -35.47 -24.42
N GLY A 313 -27.75 -35.14 -24.50
CA GLY A 313 -27.17 -34.50 -25.71
C GLY A 313 -26.04 -33.47 -25.48
N SER A 314 -24.78 -33.93 -25.51
CA SER A 314 -23.67 -33.37 -26.31
C SER A 314 -22.31 -33.83 -25.75
N THR A 315 -21.49 -34.35 -26.65
CA THR A 315 -20.26 -35.10 -26.44
C THR A 315 -19.06 -34.25 -26.03
N THR A 316 -18.38 -34.62 -24.95
CA THR A 316 -16.91 -34.76 -24.89
C THR A 316 -16.52 -35.50 -23.61
N ALA A 317 -15.58 -36.45 -23.76
CA ALA A 317 -15.21 -37.42 -22.75
C ALA A 317 -14.60 -36.78 -21.50
N THR A 318 -15.14 -37.20 -20.35
CA THR A 318 -14.71 -36.93 -18.99
C THR A 318 -13.50 -37.79 -18.60
N PRO A 319 -12.46 -37.20 -17.97
CA PRO A 319 -11.66 -37.88 -16.98
C PRO A 319 -12.20 -37.56 -15.58
N LYS A 320 -12.28 -38.60 -14.75
CA LYS A 320 -12.84 -38.66 -13.40
C LYS A 320 -12.35 -37.52 -12.49
N SER A 321 -13.28 -36.74 -11.95
CA SER A 321 -13.05 -35.89 -10.77
C SER A 321 -13.63 -36.59 -9.54
N GLY A 322 -12.74 -37.18 -8.74
CA GLY A 322 -13.05 -37.47 -7.34
C GLY A 322 -13.14 -36.14 -6.61
N VAL A 323 -14.27 -35.87 -5.96
CA VAL A 323 -14.46 -34.68 -5.15
C VAL A 323 -13.63 -34.85 -3.88
N VAL A 324 -12.37 -34.42 -3.97
CA VAL A 324 -11.55 -34.09 -2.81
C VAL A 324 -12.11 -32.78 -2.27
N GLY A 325 -12.83 -32.84 -1.16
CA GLY A 325 -13.13 -31.68 -0.33
C GLY A 325 -11.84 -31.16 0.27
N GLY A 326 -11.04 -30.45 -0.52
CA GLY A 326 -9.89 -29.70 -0.06
C GLY A 326 -10.33 -28.28 0.26
N SER A 327 -10.60 -27.98 1.52
CA SER A 327 -10.34 -26.62 2.01
C SER A 327 -8.88 -26.34 1.65
N THR A 328 -8.60 -25.30 0.87
CA THR A 328 -7.22 -24.87 0.64
C THR A 328 -6.62 -24.55 2.00
N ALA A 329 -5.85 -25.49 2.55
CA ALA A 329 -5.13 -25.30 3.78
C ALA A 329 -4.20 -24.11 3.57
N GLN A 330 -4.54 -22.97 4.18
CA GLN A 330 -3.64 -21.84 4.33
C GLN A 330 -2.32 -22.39 4.88
N LYS A 331 -1.20 -22.04 4.23
CA LYS A 331 0.15 -22.38 4.72
C LYS A 331 0.23 -21.99 6.19
N LYS A 332 0.30 -22.96 7.10
CA LYS A 332 0.29 -22.70 8.54
C LYS A 332 1.67 -22.19 8.95
N GLY A 333 1.85 -20.88 9.06
CA GLY A 333 2.99 -20.33 9.78
C GLY A 333 2.93 -20.71 11.27
N THR A 334 4.02 -20.50 11.99
CA THR A 334 4.08 -20.79 13.43
C THR A 334 3.28 -19.72 14.17
N PRO A 335 2.29 -20.09 15.00
CA PRO A 335 1.56 -19.12 15.81
C PRO A 335 2.52 -18.34 16.70
N LYS A 336 2.40 -17.02 16.70
CA LYS A 336 3.14 -16.13 17.61
C LYS A 336 2.17 -15.30 18.43
N PHE A 337 2.52 -15.14 19.69
CA PHE A 337 1.84 -14.24 20.61
C PHE A 337 2.85 -13.73 21.63
N GLU A 338 3.69 -12.80 21.19
CA GLU A 338 4.80 -12.31 21.99
C GLU A 338 5.19 -10.89 21.57
N LYS A 339 5.97 -10.21 22.41
CA LYS A 339 6.63 -8.97 21.99
C LYS A 339 7.84 -9.29 21.12
N ASP A 340 8.13 -8.40 20.18
CA ASP A 340 9.39 -8.41 19.46
C ASP A 340 10.59 -8.23 20.41
N GLY A 341 11.81 -8.49 19.91
CA GLY A 341 13.03 -8.37 20.72
C GLY A 341 13.28 -6.98 21.30
N SER A 342 12.61 -5.93 20.80
CA SER A 342 12.68 -4.57 21.35
C SER A 342 11.63 -4.27 22.43
N GLY A 343 10.63 -5.12 22.61
CA GLY A 343 9.51 -4.91 23.53
C GLY A 343 8.50 -3.85 23.08
N LYS A 344 8.61 -3.33 21.85
CA LYS A 344 7.77 -2.24 21.31
C LYS A 344 6.66 -2.71 20.38
N LYS A 345 6.68 -3.98 19.96
CA LYS A 345 5.69 -4.50 19.02
C LYS A 345 5.17 -5.85 19.49
N TRP A 346 3.87 -5.94 19.75
CA TRP A 346 3.18 -7.20 19.92
C TRP A 346 2.97 -7.86 18.55
N GLN A 347 3.47 -9.09 18.42
CA GLN A 347 3.30 -9.94 17.24
C GLN A 347 2.24 -10.99 17.54
N VAL A 348 1.08 -10.86 16.91
CA VAL A 348 -0.01 -11.84 16.95
C VAL A 348 -0.13 -12.45 15.56
N GLU A 349 0.63 -13.51 15.29
CA GLU A 349 0.78 -14.04 13.93
C GLU A 349 0.23 -15.46 13.84
N TRP A 350 -0.37 -15.81 12.69
CA TRP A 350 -0.74 -17.19 12.35
C TRP A 350 -1.67 -17.89 13.36
N GLN A 351 -2.41 -17.13 14.15
CA GLN A 351 -3.40 -17.67 15.08
C GLN A 351 -4.55 -18.31 14.30
N SER A 352 -5.07 -19.43 14.82
CA SER A 352 -6.28 -20.00 14.26
C SER A 352 -7.14 -20.74 15.27
N GLY A 353 -8.42 -20.36 15.35
CA GLY A 353 -9.38 -20.86 16.35
C GLY A 353 -9.11 -20.36 17.77
N ALA A 354 -8.33 -19.29 17.94
CA ALA A 354 -7.95 -18.75 19.25
C ALA A 354 -8.86 -17.57 19.62
N HIS A 355 -9.66 -17.72 20.68
CA HIS A 355 -10.67 -16.72 21.06
C HIS A 355 -10.43 -16.07 22.43
N ASP A 356 -9.34 -16.42 23.10
CA ASP A 356 -8.99 -16.02 24.46
C ASP A 356 -7.69 -15.20 24.53
N LEU A 357 -7.22 -14.68 23.39
CA LEU A 357 -6.01 -13.88 23.34
C LEU A 357 -6.25 -12.51 23.97
N LYS A 358 -5.41 -12.16 24.96
CA LYS A 358 -5.48 -10.87 25.67
C LYS A 358 -4.12 -10.23 25.82
N ILE A 359 -4.01 -8.96 25.46
CA ILE A 359 -2.85 -8.11 25.72
C ILE A 359 -3.25 -7.09 26.77
N THR A 360 -2.77 -7.29 28.00
CA THR A 360 -3.02 -6.38 29.13
C THR A 360 -1.82 -5.50 29.47
N ASP A 361 -0.61 -5.95 29.13
CA ASP A 361 0.63 -5.18 29.27
C ASP A 361 0.84 -4.28 28.03
N THR A 362 0.19 -3.11 28.06
CA THR A 362 0.23 -2.10 26.99
C THR A 362 0.97 -0.83 27.40
N ALA A 363 1.59 -0.16 26.43
CA ALA A 363 2.21 1.14 26.63
C ALA A 363 2.04 2.03 25.39
N LEU A 364 2.09 3.36 25.58
CA LEU A 364 1.86 4.37 24.54
C LEU A 364 2.82 4.29 23.34
N ASN A 365 3.99 3.70 23.53
CA ASN A 365 4.99 3.52 22.47
C ASN A 365 4.94 2.12 21.84
N GLN A 366 4.00 1.26 22.27
CA GLN A 366 3.84 -0.09 21.75
C GLN A 366 2.84 -0.13 20.59
N SER A 367 3.10 -1.05 19.67
CA SER A 367 2.26 -1.35 18.51
C SER A 367 1.71 -2.76 18.61
N VAL A 368 0.52 -3.01 18.08
CA VAL A 368 -0.04 -4.37 17.95
C VAL A 368 -0.15 -4.72 16.47
N TYR A 369 0.45 -5.83 16.06
CA TYR A 369 0.40 -6.32 14.68
C TYR A 369 -0.19 -7.72 14.65
N MET A 370 -1.39 -7.82 14.09
CA MET A 370 -2.08 -9.07 13.83
C MET A 370 -1.81 -9.47 12.37
N TYR A 371 -1.12 -10.59 12.16
CA TYR A 371 -0.79 -11.06 10.82
C TYR A 371 -1.34 -12.44 10.56
N GLN A 372 -2.09 -12.59 9.47
CA GLN A 372 -2.51 -13.88 8.96
C GLN A 372 -3.27 -14.75 9.98
N CYS A 373 -4.01 -14.11 10.88
CA CYS A 373 -4.89 -14.78 11.84
C CYS A 373 -6.19 -15.23 11.15
N ASN A 374 -6.71 -16.40 11.50
CA ASN A 374 -7.93 -16.93 10.91
C ASN A 374 -8.85 -17.50 11.99
N ASP A 375 -10.07 -16.96 12.12
CA ASP A 375 -11.01 -17.36 13.18
C ASP A 375 -10.37 -17.09 14.55
N THR A 376 -10.18 -15.81 14.88
CA THR A 376 -9.39 -15.39 16.05
C THR A 376 -10.02 -14.18 16.73
N MET A 377 -10.03 -14.14 18.06
CA MET A 377 -10.42 -12.97 18.85
C MET A 377 -9.24 -12.50 19.70
N LEU A 378 -8.93 -11.19 19.61
CA LEU A 378 -7.91 -10.54 20.41
C LEU A 378 -8.51 -9.36 21.18
N GLU A 379 -8.28 -9.33 22.49
CA GLU A 379 -8.60 -8.19 23.36
C GLU A 379 -7.32 -7.43 23.73
N VAL A 380 -7.27 -6.13 23.46
CA VAL A 380 -6.16 -5.23 23.79
C VAL A 380 -6.63 -4.21 24.82
N SER A 381 -6.26 -4.42 26.08
CA SER A 381 -6.65 -3.56 27.20
C SER A 381 -5.63 -2.44 27.43
N GLY A 382 -6.10 -1.23 27.69
CA GLY A 382 -5.27 -0.05 27.90
C GLY A 382 -5.03 0.77 26.62
N LYS A 383 -3.85 1.38 26.48
CA LYS A 383 -3.59 2.36 25.42
C LYS A 383 -2.29 2.07 24.68
N VAL A 384 -2.40 1.84 23.38
CA VAL A 384 -1.27 1.55 22.48
C VAL A 384 -1.11 2.65 21.43
N ASN A 385 0.04 2.68 20.77
CA ASN A 385 0.31 3.64 19.71
C ASN A 385 -0.60 3.38 18.50
N ASN A 386 -0.52 2.17 17.93
CA ASN A 386 -1.25 1.76 16.73
C ASN A 386 -1.62 0.28 16.77
N ILE A 387 -2.63 -0.10 15.99
CA ILE A 387 -3.01 -1.50 15.79
C ILE A 387 -3.19 -1.75 14.29
N VAL A 388 -2.61 -2.84 13.79
CA VAL A 388 -2.70 -3.22 12.37
C VAL A 388 -3.13 -4.67 12.26
N LEU A 389 -4.17 -4.92 11.46
CA LEU A 389 -4.59 -6.24 11.01
C LEU A 389 -4.17 -6.39 9.55
N ASP A 390 -3.34 -7.40 9.25
CA ASP A 390 -2.87 -7.67 7.90
C ASP A 390 -3.13 -9.13 7.53
N LYS A 391 -3.89 -9.35 6.45
CA LYS A 391 -4.30 -10.68 5.97
C LYS A 391 -5.09 -11.52 6.97
N CYS A 392 -5.78 -10.88 7.91
CA CYS A 392 -6.62 -11.58 8.87
C CYS A 392 -7.96 -11.98 8.23
N THR A 393 -8.51 -13.13 8.64
CA THR A 393 -9.81 -13.62 8.16
C THR A 393 -10.66 -14.04 9.36
N LYS A 394 -11.96 -13.71 9.38
CA LYS A 394 -12.86 -14.07 10.51
C LYS A 394 -12.29 -13.65 11.87
N THR A 395 -11.69 -12.47 11.93
CA THR A 395 -10.94 -12.02 13.11
C THR A 395 -11.68 -10.88 13.80
N CYS A 396 -11.83 -10.97 15.12
CA CYS A 396 -12.41 -9.95 15.97
C CYS A 396 -11.31 -9.27 16.80
N LEU A 397 -11.20 -7.95 16.70
CA LEU A 397 -10.35 -7.14 17.57
C LEU A 397 -11.24 -6.35 18.53
N ILE A 398 -10.94 -6.42 19.82
CA ILE A 398 -11.53 -5.55 20.83
C ILE A 398 -10.39 -4.72 21.43
N LEU A 399 -10.54 -3.40 21.47
CA LEU A 399 -9.52 -2.51 22.04
C LEU A 399 -10.13 -1.40 22.90
N ASP A 400 -9.37 -0.95 23.90
CA ASP A 400 -9.73 0.24 24.65
C ASP A 400 -9.31 1.51 23.89
N ASN A 401 -8.02 1.84 23.81
CA ASN A 401 -7.55 3.11 23.26
C ASN A 401 -6.38 2.95 22.29
N VAL A 402 -6.36 3.80 21.25
CA VAL A 402 -5.24 3.93 20.32
C VAL A 402 -4.86 5.39 20.11
N VAL A 403 -3.55 5.68 20.02
CA VAL A 403 -3.04 7.05 19.85
C VAL A 403 -3.10 7.49 18.40
N SER A 404 -2.61 6.66 17.48
CA SER A 404 -2.48 7.04 16.06
C SER A 404 -3.63 6.54 15.23
N GLY A 405 -4.03 5.27 15.33
CA GLY A 405 -5.09 4.68 14.51
C GLY A 405 -5.07 3.16 14.40
N ILE A 406 -6.13 2.65 13.78
CA ILE A 406 -6.31 1.22 13.46
C ILE A 406 -6.24 1.06 11.94
N GLU A 407 -5.51 0.06 11.46
CA GLU A 407 -5.38 -0.24 10.04
C GLU A 407 -5.81 -1.69 9.75
N LEU A 408 -6.68 -1.87 8.77
CA LEU A 408 -7.02 -3.18 8.22
C LEU A 408 -6.53 -3.25 6.79
N VAL A 409 -5.66 -4.21 6.51
CA VAL A 409 -5.03 -4.38 5.20
C VAL A 409 -5.23 -5.83 4.75
N ASN A 410 -5.74 -6.04 3.53
CA ASN A 410 -5.95 -7.39 2.97
C ASN A 410 -6.82 -8.31 3.84
N CYS A 411 -7.75 -7.79 4.64
CA CYS A 411 -8.52 -8.58 5.59
C CYS A 411 -9.84 -9.11 4.99
N LYS A 412 -10.46 -10.09 5.64
CA LYS A 412 -11.76 -10.62 5.22
C LYS A 412 -12.66 -11.02 6.38
N SER A 413 -13.91 -10.56 6.38
CA SER A 413 -14.91 -10.88 7.41
C SER A 413 -14.40 -10.58 8.83
N CYS A 414 -13.86 -9.38 9.04
CA CYS A 414 -13.32 -8.96 10.33
C CYS A 414 -14.34 -8.13 11.12
N GLN A 415 -14.12 -8.02 12.42
CA GLN A 415 -14.87 -7.13 13.30
C GLN A 415 -13.90 -6.35 14.19
N VAL A 416 -14.19 -5.08 14.45
CA VAL A 416 -13.39 -4.24 15.35
C VAL A 416 -14.34 -3.56 16.33
N GLN A 417 -14.12 -3.72 17.63
CA GLN A 417 -14.87 -3.05 18.69
C GLN A 417 -13.96 -2.12 19.48
N ILE A 418 -14.22 -0.83 19.35
CA ILE A 418 -13.47 0.23 20.04
C ILE A 418 -14.27 0.60 21.30
N ARG A 419 -13.67 0.44 22.48
CA ARG A 419 -14.31 0.77 23.77
C ARG A 419 -14.00 2.19 24.25
N GLY A 420 -12.82 2.72 23.94
CA GLY A 420 -12.35 4.08 24.27
C GLY A 420 -12.10 4.91 23.01
N ALA A 421 -11.02 5.68 22.98
CA ALA A 421 -10.74 6.60 21.88
C ALA A 421 -9.92 5.99 20.73
N ALA A 422 -10.33 6.32 19.49
CA ALA A 422 -9.57 6.05 18.27
C ALA A 422 -9.79 7.21 17.27
N PRO A 423 -8.72 7.89 16.80
CA PRO A 423 -8.88 9.07 15.95
C PRO A 423 -9.07 8.74 14.46
N ILE A 424 -8.54 7.61 13.98
CA ILE A 424 -8.61 7.20 12.58
C ILE A 424 -8.68 5.68 12.45
N LEU A 425 -9.45 5.26 11.45
CA LEU A 425 -9.55 3.90 10.98
C LEU A 425 -9.22 3.89 9.47
N SER A 426 -8.24 3.10 9.07
CA SER A 426 -7.93 2.87 7.67
C SER A 426 -8.32 1.46 7.26
N ILE A 427 -9.08 1.33 6.16
CA ILE A 427 -9.56 0.06 5.62
C ILE A 427 -9.06 -0.04 4.18
N ASP A 428 -8.01 -0.82 3.94
CA ASP A 428 -7.43 -1.04 2.63
C ASP A 428 -7.57 -2.51 2.21
N LYS A 429 -8.07 -2.72 0.99
CA LYS A 429 -8.20 -4.05 0.38
C LYS A 429 -8.87 -5.08 1.30
N THR A 430 -9.93 -4.68 2.00
CA THR A 430 -10.61 -5.52 2.99
C THR A 430 -12.05 -5.78 2.56
N ASP A 431 -12.47 -7.04 2.60
CA ASP A 431 -13.80 -7.47 2.19
C ASP A 431 -14.60 -7.97 3.41
N GLY A 432 -15.64 -7.24 3.81
CA GLY A 432 -16.48 -7.59 4.97
C GLY A 432 -15.84 -7.14 6.28
N ILE A 433 -16.26 -5.98 6.77
CA ILE A 433 -15.80 -5.42 8.04
C ILE A 433 -16.95 -4.71 8.74
N ILE A 434 -17.13 -5.02 10.03
CA ILE A 434 -18.05 -4.31 10.92
C ILE A 434 -17.24 -3.66 12.03
N VAL A 435 -17.43 -2.36 12.22
CA VAL A 435 -16.69 -1.59 13.23
C VAL A 435 -17.66 -0.98 14.22
N TYR A 436 -17.52 -1.33 15.49
CA TYR A 436 -18.27 -0.75 16.59
C TYR A 436 -17.47 0.41 17.20
N LEU A 437 -17.96 1.63 17.03
CA LEU A 437 -17.41 2.83 17.65
C LEU A 437 -17.94 2.98 19.08
N SER A 438 -17.13 3.50 19.99
CA SER A 438 -17.60 3.99 21.29
C SER A 438 -18.11 5.44 21.17
N LYS A 439 -18.74 5.94 22.23
CA LYS A 439 -19.04 7.38 22.38
C LYS A 439 -17.77 8.24 22.26
N GLU A 440 -16.62 7.76 22.74
CA GLU A 440 -15.33 8.47 22.67
C GLU A 440 -14.69 8.44 21.27
N ALA A 441 -15.03 7.45 20.45
CA ALA A 441 -14.54 7.28 19.08
C ALA A 441 -15.53 7.78 18.02
N ILE A 442 -16.59 8.49 18.38
CA ILE A 442 -17.63 8.94 17.43
C ILE A 442 -17.07 9.84 16.31
N ASN A 443 -15.97 10.56 16.59
CA ASN A 443 -15.26 11.41 15.62
C ASN A 443 -14.15 10.67 14.87
N CYS A 444 -14.10 9.34 14.96
CA CYS A 444 -13.11 8.52 14.26
C CYS A 444 -13.24 8.74 12.75
N ARG A 445 -12.16 9.22 12.13
CA ARG A 445 -12.12 9.38 10.67
C ARG A 445 -11.94 8.01 10.02
N VAL A 446 -12.86 7.62 9.15
CA VAL A 446 -12.71 6.38 8.38
C VAL A 446 -12.17 6.71 6.99
N VAL A 447 -11.09 6.04 6.59
CA VAL A 447 -10.49 6.14 5.26
C VAL A 447 -10.51 4.75 4.64
N SER A 448 -11.19 4.59 3.51
CA SER A 448 -11.27 3.31 2.79
C SER A 448 -10.64 3.37 1.41
N ALA A 449 -10.06 2.24 0.98
CA ALA A 449 -9.54 2.04 -0.37
C ALA A 449 -9.71 0.58 -0.78
N LYS A 450 -10.21 0.33 -2.00
CA LYS A 450 -10.37 -1.01 -2.58
C LYS A 450 -11.03 -2.03 -1.64
N SER A 451 -11.96 -1.60 -0.82
CA SER A 451 -12.59 -2.39 0.23
C SER A 451 -14.09 -2.45 -0.02
N SER A 452 -14.72 -3.56 0.37
CA SER A 452 -16.15 -3.77 0.20
C SER A 452 -16.83 -4.30 1.46
N GLU A 453 -18.16 -4.19 1.53
CA GLU A 453 -18.98 -4.67 2.66
C GLU A 453 -18.53 -4.04 3.99
N MET A 454 -18.38 -2.71 4.00
CA MET A 454 -17.92 -1.95 5.17
C MET A 454 -19.11 -1.34 5.93
N ASN A 455 -19.32 -1.76 7.18
CA ASN A 455 -20.36 -1.21 8.05
C ASN A 455 -19.76 -0.60 9.32
N ILE A 456 -20.23 0.59 9.67
CA ILE A 456 -19.85 1.29 10.91
C ILE A 456 -21.07 1.32 11.83
N CYS A 457 -20.93 0.69 12.98
CA CYS A 457 -21.88 0.69 14.07
C CYS A 457 -21.57 1.84 15.02
N VAL A 458 -22.46 2.83 15.10
CA VAL A 458 -22.35 3.96 16.02
C VAL A 458 -23.35 3.81 17.17
N PRO A 459 -22.99 4.19 18.40
CA PRO A 459 -23.95 4.23 19.49
C PRO A 459 -24.98 5.32 19.20
N ASP A 460 -26.25 5.04 19.44
CA ASP A 460 -27.27 6.08 19.44
C ASP A 460 -26.94 7.10 20.54
N LEU A 461 -27.01 8.39 20.20
CA LEU A 461 -26.73 9.47 21.14
C LEU A 461 -27.95 9.79 22.01
N ASP A 462 -29.14 9.38 21.57
CA ASP A 462 -30.42 9.66 22.22
C ASP A 462 -30.91 8.47 23.07
N THR A 463 -30.54 7.23 22.73
CA THR A 463 -30.85 6.02 23.51
C THR A 463 -29.56 5.28 23.91
N GLU A 464 -29.39 4.95 25.19
CA GLU A 464 -28.11 4.43 25.70
C GLU A 464 -27.75 3.02 25.24
N ASP A 465 -28.69 2.26 24.67
CA ASP A 465 -28.53 0.84 24.35
C ASP A 465 -28.71 0.48 22.86
N ASP A 466 -29.08 1.45 22.00
CA ASP A 466 -29.26 1.17 20.57
C ASP A 466 -27.98 1.47 19.78
N VAL A 467 -27.72 0.64 18.78
CA VAL A 467 -26.58 0.78 17.87
C VAL A 467 -27.11 0.94 16.46
N ILE A 468 -26.69 2.00 15.78
CA ILE A 468 -27.07 2.28 14.39
C ILE A 468 -25.96 1.73 13.49
N GLU A 469 -26.31 0.77 12.63
CA GLU A 469 -25.40 0.24 11.62
C GLU A 469 -25.50 1.06 10.33
N ILE A 470 -24.40 1.67 9.92
CA ILE A 470 -24.32 2.57 8.77
C ILE A 470 -23.35 1.96 7.75
N PRO A 471 -23.82 1.56 6.55
CA PRO A 471 -22.93 1.10 5.49
C PRO A 471 -22.14 2.28 4.90
N LEU A 472 -20.85 2.07 4.63
CA LEU A 472 -20.04 3.05 3.93
C LEU A 472 -20.18 2.86 2.41
N PRO A 473 -20.41 3.95 1.64
CA PRO A 473 -20.44 3.87 0.19
C PRO A 473 -19.12 3.38 -0.39
N GLU A 474 -19.21 2.43 -1.30
CA GLU A 474 -18.06 1.84 -2.01
C GLU A 474 -18.16 1.98 -3.53
N GLN A 475 -19.34 2.35 -4.04
CA GLN A 475 -19.60 2.51 -5.47
C GLN A 475 -19.45 3.98 -5.90
N PHE A 476 -18.72 4.19 -7.00
CA PHE A 476 -18.52 5.50 -7.61
C PHE A 476 -19.04 5.47 -9.03
N VAL A 477 -19.79 6.50 -9.40
CA VAL A 477 -20.27 6.73 -10.76
C VAL A 477 -19.30 7.68 -11.44
N HIS A 478 -18.65 7.20 -12.50
CA HIS A 478 -17.73 8.00 -13.30
C HIS A 478 -18.39 8.39 -14.62
N THR A 479 -18.71 9.67 -14.79
CA THR A 479 -19.34 10.20 -16.01
C THR A 479 -18.31 10.99 -16.83
N PHE A 480 -18.05 10.56 -18.08
CA PHE A 480 -17.17 11.30 -18.98
C PHE A 480 -17.89 12.54 -19.53
N ASP A 481 -17.29 13.71 -19.37
CA ASP A 481 -17.77 14.96 -19.97
C ASP A 481 -17.00 15.22 -21.29
N PRO A 482 -17.66 15.14 -22.46
CA PRO A 482 -17.02 15.38 -23.75
C PRO A 482 -16.51 16.81 -23.95
N LYS A 483 -17.10 17.80 -23.26
CA LYS A 483 -16.71 19.20 -23.38
C LYS A 483 -15.40 19.48 -22.65
N THR A 484 -15.28 19.00 -21.42
CA THR A 484 -14.07 19.20 -20.60
C THR A 484 -13.02 18.10 -20.79
N LYS A 485 -13.38 16.98 -21.45
CA LYS A 485 -12.55 15.78 -21.63
C LYS A 485 -12.06 15.19 -20.30
N LYS A 486 -12.90 15.27 -19.26
CA LYS A 486 -12.61 14.77 -17.91
C LYS A 486 -13.73 13.85 -17.44
N PHE A 487 -13.42 12.99 -16.49
CA PHE A 487 -14.44 12.25 -15.74
C PHE A 487 -14.86 13.05 -14.53
N ASN A 488 -16.17 13.19 -14.33
CA ASN A 488 -16.77 13.59 -13.07
C ASN A 488 -17.07 12.33 -12.27
N THR A 489 -16.67 12.31 -11.00
CA THR A 489 -16.84 11.14 -10.14
C THR A 489 -17.75 11.50 -8.99
N ASP A 490 -18.90 10.84 -8.93
CA ASP A 490 -19.88 10.99 -7.87
C ASP A 490 -19.93 9.72 -7.03
N MET A 491 -20.01 9.87 -5.71
CA MET A 491 -20.24 8.74 -4.81
C MET A 491 -21.70 8.31 -4.94
N MET A 492 -21.95 7.02 -5.19
CA MET A 492 -23.30 6.48 -5.22
C MET A 492 -23.84 6.45 -3.80
N LYS A 493 -24.93 7.17 -3.55
CA LYS A 493 -25.59 7.17 -2.24
C LYS A 493 -26.43 5.91 -2.11
N HIS A 494 -26.32 5.27 -0.95
CA HIS A 494 -27.29 4.27 -0.50
C HIS A 494 -28.22 5.02 0.46
N GLU A 495 -29.48 5.22 0.06
CA GLU A 495 -30.54 5.82 0.90
C GLU A 495 -31.08 4.82 1.92
#